data_AF-A0A1Q5PTK2-F1
#
_entry.id   AF-A0A1Q5PTK2-F1
#
_cell.length_a   1.000
_cell.length_b   1.000
_cell.length_c   1.000
_cell.angle_alpha   90.00
_cell.angle_beta   90.00
_cell.angle_gamma   90.00
#
_symmetry.space_group_name_H-M   'P 1'
#
loop_
_entity.id
_entity.type
_entity.pdbx_description
1 polymer ?
#
loop_
_entity_poly.entity_id
_entity_poly.type
_entity_poly.pdbx_seq_one_letter_code
_entity_poly.pdbx_strand_id
1 'polypeptide(L)'
;MLAARHEIAKTSAHTNALAPKKGKCQILDQVVQAAGWNRDHARQQLVARLTQVPGLTVATVAVIDRRKNKACTYSYDARLFLYDARLFLRRVRVATGGSCGQHLAPSMGDWIEATKTEGALIPRQDC
;
A
#
# COMPACT_ATOMS: atom_id res chain seq x y z
N MET A 1 -2.67 0.59 -24.11
CA MET A 1 -2.97 1.98 -23.67
C MET A 1 -2.08 2.48 -22.52
N LEU A 2 -1.71 1.66 -21.51
CA LEU A 2 -0.87 2.12 -20.40
C LEU A 2 0.58 2.50 -20.79
N ALA A 3 1.20 1.74 -21.70
CA ALA A 3 2.58 1.96 -22.13
C ALA A 3 2.79 3.32 -22.83
N ALA A 4 1.84 3.73 -23.68
CA ALA A 4 1.90 5.04 -24.34
C ALA A 4 1.83 6.20 -23.33
N ARG A 5 0.96 6.09 -22.31
CA ARG A 5 0.86 7.08 -21.22
C ARG A 5 2.15 7.15 -20.39
N HIS A 6 2.82 6.02 -20.24
CA HIS A 6 4.08 5.93 -19.52
C HIS A 6 5.21 6.69 -20.23
N GLU A 7 5.35 6.52 -21.55
CA GLU A 7 6.38 7.21 -22.34
C GLU A 7 6.14 8.71 -22.45
N ILE A 8 4.88 9.15 -22.49
CA ILE A 8 4.51 10.57 -22.42
C ILE A 8 5.00 11.16 -21.08
N ALA A 9 4.67 10.52 -19.96
CA ALA A 9 5.08 11.00 -18.64
C ALA A 9 6.61 11.03 -18.47
N LYS A 10 7.33 10.08 -19.07
CA LYS A 10 8.80 10.01 -19.03
C LYS A 10 9.45 11.18 -19.78
N THR A 11 8.98 11.47 -20.99
CA THR A 11 9.46 12.60 -21.80
C THR A 11 9.12 13.95 -21.16
N SER A 12 7.91 14.08 -20.60
CA SER A 12 7.43 15.32 -19.98
C SER A 12 8.01 15.61 -18.59
N ALA A 13 8.56 14.61 -17.89
CA ALA A 13 9.14 14.80 -16.56
C ALA A 13 10.37 15.72 -16.57
N HIS A 14 11.30 15.49 -17.49
CA HIS A 14 12.52 16.29 -17.61
C HIS A 14 12.22 17.73 -18.04
N THR A 15 11.29 17.94 -18.97
CA THR A 15 10.89 19.28 -19.42
C THR A 15 10.14 20.03 -18.31
N ASN A 16 9.33 19.35 -17.51
CA ASN A 16 8.65 19.96 -16.36
C ASN A 16 9.64 20.42 -15.27
N ALA A 17 10.70 19.66 -15.01
CA ALA A 17 11.71 20.00 -14.02
C ALA A 17 12.51 21.26 -14.41
N LEU A 18 12.88 21.38 -15.69
CA LEU A 18 13.66 22.49 -16.23
C LEU A 18 12.82 23.76 -16.47
N ALA A 19 11.50 23.65 -16.52
CA ALA A 19 10.64 24.78 -16.84
C ALA A 19 10.52 25.81 -15.69
N PRO A 20 10.43 27.12 -16.00
CA PRO A 20 10.10 28.14 -15.02
C PRO A 20 8.67 27.95 -14.50
N LYS A 21 8.33 28.54 -13.33
CA LYS A 21 7.04 28.34 -12.63
C LYS A 21 5.79 28.46 -13.54
N LYS A 22 5.81 29.38 -14.52
CA LYS A 22 4.73 29.55 -15.52
C LYS A 22 4.67 28.42 -16.57
N GLY A 23 5.83 27.92 -17.03
CA GLY A 23 5.91 26.84 -18.02
C GLY A 23 5.44 25.48 -17.47
N LYS A 24 5.60 25.24 -16.15
CA LYS A 24 5.15 24.01 -15.51
C LYS A 24 3.64 23.77 -15.62
N CYS A 25 2.84 24.83 -15.63
CA CYS A 25 1.37 24.72 -15.76
C CYS A 25 0.96 24.29 -17.18
N GLN A 26 1.59 24.85 -18.21
CA GLN A 26 1.33 24.47 -19.61
C GLN A 26 1.74 23.01 -19.88
N ILE A 27 2.88 22.58 -19.33
CA ILE A 27 3.35 21.19 -19.45
C ILE A 27 2.38 20.23 -18.73
N LEU A 28 1.84 20.61 -17.57
CA LEU A 28 0.83 19.82 -16.87
C LEU A 28 -0.46 19.69 -17.69
N ASP A 29 -0.92 20.77 -18.32
CA ASP A 29 -2.15 20.76 -19.11
C ASP A 29 -1.98 19.90 -20.38
N GLN A 30 -0.80 19.90 -21.01
CA GLN A 30 -0.47 19.00 -22.12
C GLN A 30 -0.46 17.53 -21.69
N VAL A 31 0.12 17.19 -20.53
CA VAL A 31 0.14 15.81 -20.01
C VAL A 31 -1.28 15.33 -19.66
N VAL A 32 -2.11 16.20 -19.10
CA VAL A 32 -3.53 15.91 -18.81
C VAL A 32 -4.29 15.55 -20.09
N GLN A 33 -4.13 16.35 -21.15
CA GLN A 33 -4.77 16.09 -22.44
C GLN A 33 -4.24 14.82 -23.13
N ALA A 34 -2.92 14.61 -23.13
CA ALA A 34 -2.30 13.49 -23.83
C ALA A 34 -2.50 12.14 -23.10
N ALA A 35 -2.53 12.13 -21.77
CA ALA A 35 -2.71 10.92 -20.98
C ALA A 35 -4.17 10.67 -20.56
N GLY A 36 -5.03 11.68 -20.62
CA GLY A 36 -6.40 11.62 -20.08
C GLY A 36 -6.41 11.51 -18.55
N TRP A 37 -5.43 12.12 -17.88
CA TRP A 37 -5.27 12.07 -16.43
C TRP A 37 -5.87 13.29 -15.75
N ASN A 38 -6.30 13.14 -14.50
CA ASN A 38 -6.58 14.30 -13.65
C ASN A 38 -5.26 15.08 -13.38
N ARG A 39 -5.37 16.40 -13.17
CA ARG A 39 -4.24 17.30 -12.93
C ARG A 39 -3.36 16.85 -11.76
N ASP A 40 -3.97 16.34 -10.69
CA ASP A 40 -3.24 15.82 -9.53
C ASP A 40 -2.54 14.49 -9.83
N HIS A 41 -3.16 13.63 -10.63
CA HIS A 41 -2.54 12.37 -11.08
C HIS A 41 -1.33 12.65 -11.98
N ALA A 42 -1.42 13.65 -12.86
CA ALA A 42 -0.29 14.10 -13.67
C ALA A 42 0.84 14.68 -12.80
N ARG A 43 0.52 15.49 -11.79
CA ARG A 43 1.51 16.01 -10.82
C ARG A 43 2.21 14.88 -10.07
N GLN A 44 1.45 13.94 -9.51
CA GLN A 44 1.99 12.79 -8.77
C GLN A 44 2.91 11.96 -9.65
N GLN A 45 2.53 11.70 -10.90
CA GLN A 45 3.35 10.92 -11.81
C GLN A 45 4.65 11.63 -12.19
N LEU A 46 4.60 12.94 -12.47
CA LEU A 46 5.80 13.73 -12.78
C LEU A 46 6.75 13.78 -11.58
N VAL A 47 6.23 14.02 -10.36
CA VAL A 47 7.02 14.01 -9.14
C VAL A 47 7.62 12.62 -8.87
N ALA A 48 6.82 11.56 -9.01
CA ALA A 48 7.27 10.18 -8.83
C ALA A 48 8.39 9.80 -9.81
N ARG A 49 8.31 10.28 -11.06
CA ARG A 49 9.35 10.05 -12.07
C ARG A 49 10.61 10.88 -11.82
N LEU A 50 10.48 12.08 -11.26
CA LEU A 50 11.63 12.89 -10.85
C LEU A 50 12.31 12.37 -9.56
N THR A 51 11.54 11.77 -8.66
CA THR A 51 12.08 11.12 -7.44
C THR A 51 12.59 9.71 -7.68
N GLN A 52 12.20 9.07 -8.78
CA GLN A 52 12.88 7.87 -9.28
C GLN A 52 14.27 8.26 -9.78
N VAL A 53 15.24 8.24 -8.87
CA VAL A 53 16.65 8.35 -9.21
C VAL A 53 16.99 7.22 -10.20
N PRO A 54 17.45 7.54 -11.43
CA PRO A 54 17.87 6.52 -12.38
C PRO A 54 19.11 5.84 -11.79
N GLY A 55 18.93 4.62 -11.24
CA GLY A 55 19.99 3.91 -10.53
C GLY A 55 19.68 3.53 -9.08
N LEU A 56 18.48 3.79 -8.55
CA LEU A 56 18.00 3.03 -7.38
C LEU A 56 17.83 1.58 -7.81
N THR A 57 18.92 0.83 -7.64
CA THR A 57 19.02 -0.59 -7.87
C THR A 57 17.89 -1.29 -7.11
N VAL A 58 17.51 -2.48 -7.57
CA VAL A 58 16.60 -3.40 -6.87
C VAL A 58 16.92 -3.48 -5.36
N ALA A 59 18.18 -3.28 -4.98
CA ALA A 59 18.65 -3.19 -3.60
C ALA A 59 17.95 -2.11 -2.76
N THR A 60 17.64 -0.92 -3.26
CA THR A 60 17.00 0.13 -2.43
C THR A 60 15.50 -0.08 -2.28
N VAL A 61 14.85 -0.64 -3.31
CA VAL A 61 13.47 -1.17 -3.19
C VAL A 61 13.47 -2.34 -2.20
N ALA A 62 14.46 -3.22 -2.24
CA ALA A 62 14.65 -4.30 -1.28
C ALA A 62 15.01 -3.79 0.12
N VAL A 63 15.63 -2.61 0.30
CA VAL A 63 15.88 -2.00 1.62
C VAL A 63 14.58 -1.45 2.22
N ILE A 64 13.72 -0.83 1.40
CA ILE A 64 12.37 -0.44 1.82
C ILE A 64 11.54 -1.67 2.19
N ASP A 65 11.66 -2.73 1.39
CA ASP A 65 11.01 -4.01 1.68
C ASP A 65 11.59 -4.64 2.96
N ARG A 66 12.91 -4.68 3.14
CA ARG A 66 13.60 -5.18 4.35
C ARG A 66 13.24 -4.41 5.62
N ARG A 67 12.97 -3.10 5.53
CA ARG A 67 12.42 -2.33 6.67
C ARG A 67 11.01 -2.79 7.07
N LYS A 68 10.20 -3.20 6.09
CA LYS A 68 8.86 -3.77 6.29
C LYS A 68 8.91 -5.28 6.60
N ASN A 69 9.99 -5.95 6.22
CA ASN A 69 10.21 -7.38 6.28
C ASN A 69 11.39 -7.65 7.23
N LYS A 70 11.32 -7.10 8.44
CA LYS A 70 12.28 -7.42 9.51
C LYS A 70 12.24 -8.93 9.73
N ALA A 71 13.41 -9.56 9.86
CA ALA A 71 13.51 -10.97 10.22
C ALA A 71 12.72 -11.19 11.51
N CYS A 72 11.58 -11.86 11.38
CA CYS A 72 10.64 -12.08 12.46
C CYS A 72 11.31 -13.03 13.45
N THR A 73 11.83 -12.47 14.57
CA THR A 73 12.54 -13.18 15.65
C THR A 73 11.66 -14.18 16.40
N TYR A 74 10.40 -14.31 15.99
CA TYR A 74 9.40 -15.18 16.55
C TYR A 74 9.56 -16.61 15.99
N SER A 75 9.33 -17.60 16.85
CA SER A 75 9.26 -19.01 16.47
C SER A 75 8.24 -19.21 15.33
N TYR A 76 8.36 -20.33 14.62
CA TYR A 76 7.43 -20.65 13.53
C TYR A 76 5.96 -20.61 14.02
N ASP A 77 5.71 -21.09 15.24
CA ASP A 77 4.38 -21.09 15.81
C ASP A 77 3.85 -19.71 16.17
N ALA A 78 4.71 -18.84 16.68
CA ALA A 78 4.34 -17.45 16.93
C ALA A 78 4.04 -16.70 15.62
N ARG A 79 4.71 -17.03 14.50
CA ARG A 79 4.37 -16.47 13.18
C ARG A 79 3.00 -16.94 12.69
N LEU A 80 2.69 -18.21 12.87
CA LEU A 80 1.38 -18.75 12.51
C LEU A 80 0.28 -18.10 13.35
N PHE A 81 0.48 -17.99 14.67
CA PHE A 81 -0.45 -17.29 15.55
C PHE A 81 -0.70 -15.84 15.10
N LEU A 82 0.35 -15.10 14.76
CA LEU A 82 0.21 -13.73 14.25
C LEU A 82 -0.55 -13.67 12.91
N TYR A 83 -0.36 -14.65 12.04
CA TYR A 83 -1.07 -14.75 10.77
C TYR A 83 -2.56 -15.01 10.98
N ASP A 84 -2.90 -15.98 11.83
CA ASP A 84 -4.29 -16.34 12.15
C ASP A 84 -5.01 -15.20 12.87
N ALA A 85 -4.36 -14.57 13.86
CA ALA A 85 -4.89 -13.39 14.52
C ALA A 85 -5.16 -12.24 13.52
N ARG A 86 -4.28 -12.05 12.54
CA ARG A 86 -4.46 -11.02 11.51
C ARG A 86 -5.59 -11.33 10.54
N LEU A 87 -5.76 -12.60 10.16
CA LEU A 87 -6.89 -13.06 9.36
C LEU A 87 -8.21 -12.88 10.09
N PHE A 88 -8.27 -13.27 11.35
CA PHE A 88 -9.43 -13.09 12.22
C PHE A 88 -9.83 -11.61 12.31
N LEU A 89 -8.88 -10.73 12.63
CA LEU A 89 -9.14 -9.28 12.68
C LEU A 89 -9.61 -8.71 11.34
N ARG A 90 -9.12 -9.24 10.22
CA ARG A 90 -9.60 -8.82 8.89
C ARG A 90 -11.05 -9.26 8.64
N ARG A 91 -11.42 -10.49 9.03
CA ARG A 91 -12.80 -10.98 8.90
C ARG A 91 -13.77 -10.18 9.78
N VAL A 92 -13.43 -10.00 11.05
CA VAL A 92 -14.24 -9.20 11.99
C VAL A 92 -14.40 -7.76 11.48
N ARG A 93 -13.34 -7.17 10.92
CA ARG A 93 -13.43 -5.83 10.33
C ARG A 93 -14.40 -5.75 9.15
N VAL A 94 -14.44 -6.77 8.29
CA VAL A 94 -15.41 -6.82 7.19
C VAL A 94 -16.83 -7.01 7.74
N ALA A 95 -17.02 -7.91 8.71
CA ALA A 95 -18.33 -8.20 9.29
C ALA A 95 -18.92 -7.01 10.07
N THR A 96 -18.08 -6.21 10.71
CA THR A 96 -18.49 -5.05 11.52
C THR A 96 -18.50 -3.73 10.74
N GLY A 97 -18.42 -3.77 9.39
CA GLY A 97 -18.49 -2.56 8.57
C GLY A 97 -17.28 -1.62 8.72
N GLY A 98 -16.12 -2.15 9.13
CA GLY A 98 -14.89 -1.37 9.26
C GLY A 98 -14.63 -0.79 10.65
N SER A 99 -15.40 -1.19 11.66
CA SER A 99 -15.16 -0.77 13.05
C SER A 99 -13.74 -1.15 13.51
N CYS A 100 -13.10 -0.26 14.28
CA CYS A 100 -11.75 -0.48 14.79
C CYS A 100 -11.58 0.12 16.20
N GLY A 101 -10.56 -0.37 16.92
CA GLY A 101 -10.16 0.16 18.22
C GLY A 101 -11.27 0.07 19.27
N GLN A 102 -11.55 1.20 19.93
CA GLN A 102 -12.50 1.32 21.04
C GLN A 102 -13.94 0.89 20.69
N HIS A 103 -14.32 0.95 19.40
CA HIS A 103 -15.65 0.59 18.96
C HIS A 103 -15.81 -0.91 18.69
N LEU A 104 -14.69 -1.62 18.54
CA LEU A 104 -14.67 -3.07 18.35
C LEU A 104 -14.42 -3.81 19.66
N ALA A 105 -13.70 -3.17 20.60
CA ALA A 105 -13.29 -3.78 21.87
C ALA A 105 -14.44 -4.39 22.69
N PRO A 106 -15.61 -3.74 22.85
CA PRO A 106 -16.72 -4.30 23.63
C PRO A 106 -17.31 -5.57 23.01
N SER A 107 -17.40 -5.63 21.68
CA SER A 107 -17.99 -6.76 20.94
C SER A 107 -16.99 -7.89 20.65
N MET A 108 -15.69 -7.69 20.90
CA MET A 108 -14.65 -8.65 20.51
C MET A 108 -14.80 -10.00 21.24
N GLY A 109 -15.25 -9.98 22.50
CA GLY A 109 -15.50 -11.20 23.27
C GLY A 109 -16.52 -12.09 22.58
N ASP A 110 -17.63 -11.52 22.11
CA ASP A 110 -18.69 -12.25 21.41
C ASP A 110 -18.20 -12.83 20.08
N TRP A 111 -17.37 -12.09 19.33
CA TRP A 111 -16.76 -12.60 18.09
C TRP A 111 -15.78 -13.75 18.35
N ILE A 112 -15.01 -13.70 19.44
CA ILE A 112 -14.10 -14.78 19.82
C ILE A 112 -14.89 -16.03 20.21
N GLU A 113 -15.94 -15.89 21.02
CA GLU A 113 -16.77 -17.05 21.42
C GLU A 113 -17.56 -17.63 20.24
N ALA A 114 -18.11 -16.79 19.37
CA ALA A 114 -18.78 -17.25 18.14
C ALA A 114 -17.82 -18.05 17.25
N THR A 115 -16.60 -17.56 17.04
CA THR A 115 -15.61 -18.25 16.19
C THR A 115 -14.98 -19.50 16.82
N LYS A 116 -14.92 -19.57 18.16
CA LYS A 116 -14.59 -20.82 18.87
C LYS A 116 -15.67 -21.88 18.65
N THR A 117 -16.94 -21.46 18.71
CA THR A 117 -18.10 -22.36 18.54
C THR A 117 -18.19 -22.90 17.11
N GLU A 118 -17.80 -22.10 16.12
CA GLU A 118 -17.72 -22.50 14.70
C GLU A 118 -16.49 -23.37 14.36
N GLY A 119 -15.60 -23.64 15.32
CA GLY A 119 -14.37 -24.43 15.11
C GLY A 119 -13.31 -23.75 14.24
N ALA A 120 -13.47 -22.46 13.93
CA ALA A 120 -12.57 -21.71 13.06
C ALA A 120 -11.30 -21.21 13.77
N LEU A 121 -11.31 -21.18 15.10
CA LEU A 121 -10.17 -20.82 15.95
C LEU A 121 -9.79 -22.05 16.80
N ILE A 122 -8.98 -22.96 16.25
CA ILE A 122 -8.47 -24.09 17.02
C ILE A 122 -7.50 -23.54 18.07
N PRO A 123 -7.73 -23.75 19.38
CA PRO A 123 -6.71 -23.49 20.39
C PRO A 123 -5.52 -24.38 20.04
N ARG A 124 -4.42 -23.77 19.62
CA ARG A 124 -3.19 -24.52 19.38
C ARG A 124 -2.71 -24.97 20.74
N GLN A 125 -2.87 -26.26 21.04
CA GLN A 125 -2.34 -26.85 22.26
C GLN A 125 -0.82 -26.70 22.22
N ASP A 126 -0.27 -26.00 23.21
CA ASP A 126 1.16 -25.92 23.44
C ASP A 126 1.65 -27.34 23.78
N CYS A 127 2.50 -27.92 22.91
CA CYS A 127 3.28 -29.12 23.21
C CYS A 127 4.61 -28.72 23.85
#